data_AF-A0A7K0MTT5-F1
#
_entry.id   AF-A0A7K0MTT5-F1
#
_cell.length_a   1.000
_cell.length_b   1.000
_cell.length_c   1.000
_cell.angle_alpha   90.00
_cell.angle_beta   90.00
_cell.angle_gamma   90.00
#
_symmetry.space_group_name_H-M   'P 1'
#
loop_
_entity.id
_entity.type
_entity.pdbx_description
1 polymer ?
#
loop_
_entity_poly.entity_id
_entity_poly.type
_entity_poly.pdbx_seq_one_letter_code
_entity_poly.pdbx_strand_id
1 'polypeptide(L)'
;MKRFYKETAVEPAGNGFRVLLDGKPMRTPAKAILVLPTKSLAEAIAAEWHGVPDKAEINAAHLPLTRLAATGLDRVVPRREEIIVDTAKYAGSDLLCYRATTPESLVKLQHDAWQPLLDWAEERYGARLLVASGITFVDQPEAAMGHLRDAVAAHTDLALSALYNLTHTSGSLVIALAVAEGRLTSEGASAAAQVDELYQVERWGDDPLAVKHRDGVAKDIDAGTRFLALLERERLRG
;
A
#
# COMPACT_ATOMS: atom_id res chain seq x y z
N MET A 1 0.38 -3.19 25.43
CA MET A 1 0.29 -2.09 26.43
C MET A 1 -1.14 -1.60 26.45
N LYS A 2 -1.74 -1.36 27.63
CA LYS A 2 -3.11 -0.80 27.71
C LYS A 2 -3.12 0.69 27.37
N ARG A 3 -4.25 1.20 26.85
CA ARG A 3 -4.46 2.64 26.66
C ARG A 3 -4.12 3.39 27.95
N PHE A 4 -3.21 4.35 27.84
CA PHE A 4 -2.64 5.09 28.98
C PHE A 4 -2.91 6.60 28.89
N TYR A 5 -3.67 7.02 27.88
CA TYR A 5 -3.99 8.41 27.58
C TYR A 5 -5.51 8.61 27.47
N LYS A 6 -5.99 9.82 27.72
CA LYS A 6 -7.40 10.20 27.61
C LYS A 6 -7.69 10.98 26.34
N GLU A 7 -6.84 11.93 26.00
CA GLU A 7 -7.05 12.86 24.89
C GLU A 7 -5.99 12.71 23.82
N THR A 8 -6.42 12.93 22.58
CA THR A 8 -5.57 12.98 21.39
C THR A 8 -5.69 14.36 20.76
N ALA A 9 -4.58 14.98 20.40
CA ALA A 9 -4.60 16.28 19.73
C ALA A 9 -3.56 16.33 18.60
N VAL A 10 -3.72 17.32 17.73
CA VAL A 10 -2.77 17.64 16.66
C VAL A 10 -2.32 19.07 16.83
N GLU A 11 -1.02 19.31 16.73
CA GLU A 11 -0.47 20.66 16.73
C GLU A 11 0.61 20.84 15.66
N PRO A 12 0.82 22.07 15.16
CA PRO A 12 1.96 22.38 14.29
C PRO A 12 3.29 22.07 14.98
N ALA A 13 4.23 21.51 14.24
CA ALA A 13 5.58 21.20 14.70
C ALA A 13 6.60 21.36 13.56
N GLY A 14 7.38 22.43 13.60
CA GLY A 14 8.33 22.74 12.53
C GLY A 14 7.61 22.96 11.20
N ASN A 15 7.96 22.15 10.20
CA ASN A 15 7.35 22.15 8.87
C ASN A 15 6.19 21.13 8.72
N GLY A 16 5.68 20.58 9.82
CA GLY A 16 4.60 19.59 9.78
C GLY A 16 3.70 19.66 11.01
N PHE A 17 3.10 18.52 11.34
CA PHE A 17 2.13 18.35 12.41
C PHE A 17 2.49 17.15 13.27
N ARG A 18 2.44 17.29 14.59
CA ARG A 18 2.66 16.18 15.52
C ARG A 18 1.38 15.78 16.21
N VAL A 19 1.26 14.49 16.49
CA VAL A 19 0.17 13.91 17.27
C VAL A 19 0.56 13.88 18.74
N LEU A 20 -0.36 14.30 19.61
CA LEU A 20 -0.20 14.32 21.06
C LEU A 20 -1.12 13.30 21.71
N LEU A 21 -0.61 12.65 22.77
CA LEU A 21 -1.37 11.82 23.70
C LEU A 21 -1.27 12.47 25.09
N ASP A 22 -2.39 12.98 25.63
CA ASP A 22 -2.41 13.80 26.86
C ASP A 22 -1.35 14.91 26.87
N GLY A 23 -1.25 15.65 25.75
CA GLY A 23 -0.28 16.74 25.57
C GLY A 23 1.17 16.31 25.30
N LYS A 24 1.48 15.01 25.32
CA LYS A 24 2.84 14.51 25.05
C LYS A 24 3.00 14.09 23.59
N PRO A 25 4.07 14.50 22.89
CA PRO A 25 4.34 14.07 21.52
C PRO A 25 4.44 12.56 21.39
N MET A 26 3.69 11.99 20.44
CA MET A 26 3.79 10.60 20.08
C MET A 26 5.16 10.30 19.48
N ARG A 27 5.70 9.13 19.82
CA ARG A 27 6.98 8.65 19.31
C ARG A 27 6.82 7.34 18.58
N THR A 28 7.63 7.16 17.56
CA THR A 28 7.77 5.88 16.85
C THR A 28 8.49 4.85 17.74
N PRO A 29 8.44 3.55 17.40
CA PRO A 29 9.22 2.53 18.09
C PRO A 29 10.73 2.83 18.17
N ALA A 30 11.32 3.45 17.13
CA ALA A 30 12.71 3.92 17.16
C ALA A 30 12.91 5.24 17.92
N LYS A 31 11.90 5.70 18.66
CA LYS A 31 11.88 6.89 19.53
C LYS A 31 11.92 8.23 18.80
N ALA A 32 11.79 8.25 17.48
CA ALA A 32 11.62 9.50 16.73
C ALA A 32 10.28 10.16 17.10
N ILE A 33 10.21 11.49 17.11
CA ILE A 33 8.93 12.19 17.28
C ILE A 33 8.16 12.05 15.97
N LEU A 34 6.89 11.63 16.04
CA LEU A 34 6.06 11.49 14.85
C LEU A 34 5.60 12.87 14.36
N VAL A 35 6.30 13.39 13.36
CA VAL A 35 5.93 14.61 12.63
C VAL A 35 5.50 14.22 11.22
N LEU A 36 4.32 14.69 10.82
CA LEU A 36 3.65 14.35 9.56
C LEU A 36 3.56 15.61 8.68
N PRO A 37 3.67 15.50 7.36
CA PRO A 37 3.72 16.66 6.48
C PRO A 37 2.36 17.34 6.31
N THR A 38 1.26 16.59 6.44
CA THR A 38 -0.11 17.12 6.29
C THR A 38 -0.88 17.07 7.60
N LYS A 39 -1.74 18.08 7.79
CA LYS A 39 -2.66 18.13 8.93
C LYS A 39 -3.67 16.98 8.85
N SER A 40 -4.19 16.72 7.65
CA SER A 40 -5.15 15.65 7.36
C SER A 40 -4.65 14.27 7.83
N LEU A 41 -3.39 13.92 7.55
CA LEU A 41 -2.82 12.66 8.00
C LEU A 41 -2.63 12.63 9.53
N ALA A 42 -2.19 13.74 10.13
CA ALA A 42 -2.05 13.84 11.59
C ALA A 42 -3.38 13.69 12.33
N GLU A 43 -4.45 14.32 11.82
CA GLU A 43 -5.80 14.19 12.39
C GLU A 43 -6.34 12.78 12.23
N ALA A 44 -6.12 12.13 11.09
CA ALA A 44 -6.50 10.75 10.88
C ALA A 44 -5.78 9.79 11.84
N ILE A 45 -4.48 9.99 12.07
CA ILE A 45 -3.72 9.21 13.05
C ILE A 45 -4.21 9.51 14.48
N ALA A 46 -4.45 10.78 14.83
CA ALA A 46 -5.03 11.12 16.14
C ALA A 46 -6.38 10.42 16.36
N ALA A 47 -7.21 10.33 15.32
CA ALA A 47 -8.49 9.61 15.36
C ALA A 47 -8.33 8.09 15.56
N GLU A 48 -7.32 7.45 14.94
CA GLU A 48 -7.02 6.03 15.21
C GLU A 48 -6.75 5.80 16.71
N TRP A 49 -5.93 6.66 17.30
CA TRP A 49 -5.58 6.57 18.72
C TRP A 49 -6.77 6.93 19.63
N HIS A 50 -7.59 7.90 19.24
CA HIS A 50 -8.81 8.24 19.97
C HIS A 50 -9.78 7.06 20.02
N GLY A 51 -9.89 6.32 18.91
CA GLY A 51 -10.79 5.18 18.74
C GLY A 51 -10.41 3.92 19.53
N VAL A 52 -9.19 3.84 20.09
CA VAL A 52 -8.79 2.70 20.95
C VAL A 52 -9.64 2.70 22.22
N PRO A 53 -10.45 1.67 22.53
CA PRO A 53 -11.34 1.73 23.69
C PRO A 53 -10.61 1.94 25.02
N ASP A 54 -11.27 2.58 26.00
CA ASP A 54 -10.67 2.79 27.32
C ASP A 54 -10.27 1.46 27.97
N LYS A 55 -9.10 1.43 28.62
CA LYS A 55 -8.46 0.25 29.25
C LYS A 55 -8.17 -0.93 28.31
N ALA A 56 -8.50 -0.85 27.02
CA ALA A 56 -8.19 -1.88 26.05
C ALA A 56 -6.68 -1.93 25.76
N GLU A 57 -6.22 -3.08 25.26
CA GLU A 57 -4.87 -3.18 24.74
C GLU A 57 -4.73 -2.41 23.43
N ILE A 58 -3.67 -1.61 23.34
CA ILE A 58 -3.27 -0.98 22.09
C ILE A 58 -2.74 -2.08 21.18
N ASN A 59 -3.50 -2.37 20.12
CA ASN A 59 -3.12 -3.33 19.09
C ASN A 59 -2.73 -2.58 17.81
N ALA A 60 -1.47 -2.71 17.40
CA ALA A 60 -0.96 -2.07 16.20
C ALA A 60 -1.72 -2.51 14.93
N ALA A 61 -2.30 -3.71 14.90
CA ALA A 61 -3.14 -4.15 13.80
C ALA A 61 -4.38 -3.26 13.56
N HIS A 62 -4.80 -2.49 14.57
CA HIS A 62 -5.92 -1.55 14.46
C HIS A 62 -5.47 -0.08 14.31
N LEU A 63 -4.16 0.15 14.15
CA LEU A 63 -3.56 1.47 13.95
C LEU A 63 -2.74 1.52 12.64
N PRO A 64 -3.35 1.19 11.48
CA PRO A 64 -2.61 1.00 10.25
C PRO A 64 -1.94 2.28 9.73
N LEU A 65 -2.56 3.45 9.83
CA LEU A 65 -1.95 4.72 9.42
C LEU A 65 -0.74 5.04 10.32
N THR A 66 -0.89 4.82 11.62
CA THR A 66 0.23 4.96 12.57
C THR A 66 1.39 4.04 12.21
N ARG A 67 1.11 2.77 11.87
CA ARG A 67 2.14 1.80 11.47
C ARG A 67 2.86 2.21 10.20
N LEU A 68 2.13 2.68 9.19
CA LEU A 68 2.71 3.17 7.94
C LEU A 68 3.59 4.39 8.19
N ALA A 69 3.12 5.37 8.98
CA ALA A 69 3.92 6.55 9.30
C ALA A 69 5.18 6.22 10.09
N ALA A 70 5.08 5.37 11.11
CA ALA A 70 6.23 4.91 11.89
C ALA A 70 7.22 4.12 11.02
N THR A 71 6.72 3.29 10.09
CA THR A 71 7.57 2.54 9.15
C THR A 71 8.31 3.49 8.20
N GLY A 72 7.62 4.50 7.66
CA GLY A 72 8.25 5.53 6.83
C GLY A 72 9.43 6.19 7.54
N LEU A 73 9.24 6.63 8.79
CA LEU A 73 10.31 7.28 9.56
C LEU A 73 11.42 6.33 10.01
N ASP A 74 11.06 5.18 10.59
CA ASP A 74 12.03 4.31 11.26
C ASP A 74 12.76 3.38 10.30
N ARG A 75 12.12 3.02 9.17
CA ARG A 75 12.61 1.99 8.25
C ARG A 75 12.95 2.52 6.87
N VAL A 76 12.11 3.39 6.31
CA VAL A 76 12.29 3.89 4.93
C VAL A 76 13.34 4.98 4.89
N VAL A 77 13.24 6.04 5.70
CA VAL A 77 14.23 7.14 5.74
C VAL A 77 15.69 6.64 5.78
N PRO A 78 16.10 5.73 6.70
CA PRO A 78 17.50 5.30 6.75
C PRO A 78 17.93 4.36 5.62
N ARG A 79 17.00 3.77 4.84
CA ARG A 79 17.27 2.73 3.84
C ARG A 79 16.52 2.97 2.54
N ARG A 80 16.30 4.23 2.19
CA ARG A 80 15.38 4.61 1.12
C ARG A 80 15.71 3.93 -0.20
N GLU A 81 16.97 3.96 -0.62
CA GLU A 81 17.40 3.36 -1.89
C GLU A 81 17.17 1.85 -1.94
N GLU A 82 17.39 1.14 -0.82
CA GLU A 82 17.08 -0.29 -0.72
C GLU A 82 15.58 -0.53 -0.91
N ILE A 83 14.72 0.27 -0.24
CA ILE A 83 13.27 0.15 -0.37
C ILE A 83 12.78 0.47 -1.78
N ILE A 84 13.36 1.47 -2.46
CA ILE A 84 13.04 1.77 -3.86
C ILE A 84 13.37 0.57 -4.73
N VAL A 85 14.58 0.03 -4.60
CA VAL A 85 15.05 -1.10 -5.39
C VAL A 85 14.17 -2.33 -5.15
N ASP A 86 13.89 -2.67 -3.89
CA ASP A 86 13.11 -3.85 -3.55
C ASP A 86 11.63 -3.71 -3.95
N THR A 87 11.06 -2.51 -3.85
CA THR A 87 9.70 -2.23 -4.36
C THR A 87 9.64 -2.34 -5.88
N ALA A 88 10.63 -1.78 -6.59
CA ALA A 88 10.66 -1.82 -8.06
C ALA A 88 10.88 -3.24 -8.61
N LYS A 89 11.67 -4.07 -7.91
CA LYS A 89 11.93 -5.48 -8.30
C LYS A 89 10.66 -6.31 -8.41
N TYR A 90 9.60 -5.99 -7.66
CA TYR A 90 8.32 -6.70 -7.75
C TYR A 90 7.75 -6.70 -9.17
N ALA A 91 8.05 -5.68 -9.99
CA ALA A 91 7.62 -5.63 -11.38
C ALA A 91 8.14 -6.82 -12.22
N GLY A 92 9.28 -7.40 -11.86
CA GLY A 92 9.85 -8.58 -12.51
C GLY A 92 8.99 -9.84 -12.34
N SER A 93 8.23 -9.90 -11.25
CA SER A 93 7.34 -11.01 -10.92
C SER A 93 5.93 -10.50 -10.58
N ASP A 94 5.48 -9.43 -11.25
CA ASP A 94 4.21 -8.76 -10.91
C ASP A 94 3.02 -9.68 -11.17
N LEU A 95 2.07 -9.75 -10.22
CA LEU A 95 0.85 -10.57 -10.32
C LEU A 95 0.18 -10.45 -11.70
N LEU A 96 0.08 -9.22 -12.23
CA LEU A 96 -0.64 -8.95 -13.48
C LEU A 96 0.01 -9.59 -14.70
N CYS A 97 1.28 -9.98 -14.60
CA CYS A 97 2.05 -10.56 -15.70
C CYS A 97 1.87 -12.08 -15.82
N TYR A 98 1.36 -12.78 -14.81
CA TYR A 98 1.27 -14.25 -14.82
C TYR A 98 -0.18 -14.71 -14.96
N ARG A 99 -0.52 -15.25 -16.13
CA ARG A 99 -1.91 -15.61 -16.47
C ARG A 99 -2.15 -17.10 -16.40
N ALA A 100 -3.35 -17.44 -15.96
CA ALA A 100 -3.90 -18.77 -16.14
C ALA A 100 -4.02 -19.09 -17.63
N THR A 101 -3.83 -20.36 -17.98
CA THR A 101 -4.11 -20.88 -19.33
C THR A 101 -5.48 -21.52 -19.43
N THR A 102 -6.04 -21.92 -18.29
CA THR A 102 -7.33 -22.62 -18.16
C THR A 102 -7.89 -22.39 -16.76
N PRO A 103 -9.22 -22.52 -16.58
CA PRO A 103 -10.23 -22.61 -17.65
C PRO A 103 -10.44 -21.24 -18.34
N GLU A 104 -11.01 -21.24 -19.55
CA GLU A 104 -11.16 -20.03 -20.39
C GLU A 104 -11.84 -18.86 -19.68
N SER A 105 -12.82 -19.12 -18.81
CA SER A 105 -13.47 -18.04 -18.07
C SER A 105 -12.58 -17.35 -17.04
N LEU A 106 -11.57 -18.04 -16.47
CA LEU A 106 -10.57 -17.39 -15.62
C LEU A 106 -9.61 -16.55 -16.46
N VAL A 107 -9.17 -17.10 -17.60
CA VAL A 107 -8.30 -16.38 -18.55
C VAL A 107 -8.96 -15.06 -18.96
N LYS A 108 -10.25 -15.11 -19.32
CA LYS A 108 -11.03 -13.92 -19.66
C LYS A 108 -11.16 -12.96 -18.48
N LEU A 109 -11.48 -13.45 -17.28
CA LEU A 109 -11.64 -12.60 -16.09
C LEU A 109 -10.33 -11.88 -15.73
N GLN A 110 -9.20 -12.59 -15.72
CA GLN A 110 -7.88 -11.99 -15.51
C GLN A 110 -7.57 -10.97 -16.59
N HIS A 111 -7.81 -11.29 -17.87
CA HIS A 111 -7.55 -10.37 -18.99
C HIS A 111 -8.33 -9.06 -18.81
N ASP A 112 -9.64 -9.15 -18.58
CA ASP A 112 -10.52 -7.99 -18.42
C ASP A 112 -10.13 -7.12 -17.20
N ALA A 113 -9.67 -7.75 -16.10
CA ALA A 113 -9.27 -7.04 -14.89
C ALA A 113 -7.86 -6.41 -14.96
N TRP A 114 -6.90 -7.12 -15.54
CA TRP A 114 -5.48 -6.79 -15.40
C TRP A 114 -4.85 -6.16 -16.66
N GLN A 115 -5.32 -6.51 -17.87
CA GLN A 115 -4.74 -5.92 -19.09
C GLN A 115 -4.87 -4.39 -19.13
N PRO A 116 -6.00 -3.77 -18.75
CA PRO A 116 -6.12 -2.31 -18.73
C PRO A 116 -5.13 -1.62 -17.77
N LEU A 117 -4.64 -2.32 -16.74
CA LEU A 117 -3.64 -1.79 -15.82
C LEU A 117 -2.23 -1.87 -16.40
N LEU A 118 -1.92 -2.94 -17.13
CA LEU A 118 -0.65 -3.07 -17.86
C LEU A 118 -0.55 -2.06 -19.00
N ASP A 119 -1.62 -1.89 -19.78
CA ASP A 119 -1.70 -0.89 -20.85
C ASP A 119 -1.53 0.51 -20.27
N TRP A 120 -2.19 0.81 -19.15
CA TRP A 120 -2.01 2.07 -18.43
C TRP A 120 -0.57 2.28 -17.97
N ALA A 121 0.12 1.26 -17.46
CA ALA A 121 1.52 1.38 -17.05
C ALA A 121 2.45 1.67 -18.24
N GLU A 122 2.18 1.07 -19.40
CA GLU A 122 2.88 1.40 -20.65
C GLU A 122 2.63 2.85 -21.06
N GLU A 123 1.38 3.30 -21.09
CA GLU A 123 1.03 4.67 -21.47
C GLU A 123 1.59 5.72 -20.50
N ARG A 124 1.48 5.45 -19.19
CA ARG A 124 1.81 6.41 -18.13
C ARG A 124 3.31 6.50 -17.86
N TYR A 125 4.01 5.38 -17.91
CA TYR A 125 5.43 5.30 -17.51
C TYR A 125 6.35 4.87 -18.66
N GLY A 126 5.83 4.52 -19.84
CA GLY A 126 6.62 3.83 -20.85
C GLY A 126 7.06 2.44 -20.40
N ALA A 127 6.34 1.84 -19.44
CA ALA A 127 6.69 0.57 -18.81
C ALA A 127 5.89 -0.58 -19.41
N ARG A 128 6.26 -1.00 -20.63
CA ARG A 128 5.65 -2.17 -21.26
C ARG A 128 6.15 -3.46 -20.62
N LEU A 129 5.31 -4.07 -19.78
CA LEU A 129 5.57 -5.38 -19.18
C LEU A 129 5.09 -6.52 -20.09
N LEU A 130 5.81 -7.63 -20.06
CA LEU A 130 5.50 -8.84 -20.78
C LEU A 130 4.61 -9.74 -19.94
N VAL A 131 3.59 -10.31 -20.59
CA VAL A 131 2.68 -11.28 -19.99
C VAL A 131 3.18 -12.70 -20.27
N ALA A 132 3.32 -13.47 -19.21
CA ALA A 132 3.59 -14.90 -19.22
C ALA A 132 2.30 -15.72 -19.09
N SER A 133 2.27 -16.91 -19.70
CA SER A 133 1.18 -17.87 -19.54
C SER A 133 1.70 -19.15 -18.87
N GLY A 134 0.97 -19.63 -17.87
CA GLY A 134 1.36 -20.82 -17.10
C GLY A 134 2.55 -20.54 -16.19
N ILE A 135 3.44 -21.53 -16.05
CA ILE A 135 4.57 -21.51 -15.09
C ILE A 135 5.88 -20.95 -15.67
N THR A 136 5.87 -20.44 -16.90
CA THR A 136 7.09 -19.98 -17.57
C THR A 136 7.45 -18.58 -17.10
N PHE A 137 8.62 -18.44 -16.47
CA PHE A 137 9.15 -17.13 -16.10
C PHE A 137 9.57 -16.34 -17.35
N VAL A 138 9.32 -15.03 -17.34
CA VAL A 138 9.72 -14.11 -18.41
C VAL A 138 10.50 -12.95 -17.80
N ASP A 139 11.70 -12.72 -18.33
CA ASP A 139 12.48 -11.54 -17.99
C ASP A 139 11.78 -10.28 -18.52
N GLN A 140 11.51 -9.35 -17.62
CA GLN A 140 10.91 -8.08 -17.97
C GLN A 140 11.92 -7.16 -18.68
N PRO A 141 11.51 -6.35 -19.66
CA PRO A 141 12.42 -5.43 -20.35
C PRO A 141 13.13 -4.49 -19.36
N GLU A 142 14.46 -4.39 -19.46
CA GLU A 142 15.25 -3.54 -18.54
C GLU A 142 14.77 -2.08 -18.54
N ALA A 143 14.36 -1.55 -19.70
CA ALA A 143 13.80 -0.21 -19.80
C ALA A 143 12.51 -0.03 -18.98
N ALA A 144 11.59 -1.02 -19.03
CA ALA A 144 10.36 -0.98 -18.25
C ALA A 144 10.66 -1.04 -16.73
N MET A 145 11.60 -1.91 -16.33
CA MET A 145 12.07 -2.00 -14.95
C MET A 145 12.69 -0.67 -14.46
N GLY A 146 13.47 -0.01 -15.33
CA GLY A 146 14.04 1.31 -15.05
C GLY A 146 12.98 2.39 -14.85
N HIS A 147 12.00 2.48 -15.76
CA HIS A 147 10.92 3.48 -15.66
C HIS A 147 10.06 3.27 -14.41
N LEU A 148 9.75 2.03 -14.04
CA LEU A 148 9.01 1.74 -12.82
C LEU A 148 9.82 2.05 -11.55
N ARG A 149 11.14 1.82 -11.57
CA ARG A 149 12.01 2.25 -10.48
C ARG A 149 11.97 3.78 -10.29
N ASP A 150 12.01 4.54 -11.38
CA ASP A 150 11.94 5.99 -11.33
C ASP A 150 10.57 6.46 -10.79
N ALA A 151 9.48 5.82 -11.20
CA ALA A 151 8.15 6.08 -10.66
C ALA A 151 8.06 5.83 -9.14
N VAL A 152 8.65 4.74 -8.65
CA VAL A 152 8.77 4.47 -7.21
C VAL A 152 9.62 5.54 -6.51
N ALA A 153 10.77 5.89 -7.09
CA ALA A 153 11.70 6.86 -6.52
C ALA A 153 11.12 8.27 -6.40
N ALA A 154 10.10 8.61 -7.19
CA ALA A 154 9.39 9.89 -7.12
C ALA A 154 8.57 10.08 -5.83
N HIS A 155 8.26 9.02 -5.07
CA HIS A 155 7.44 9.12 -3.86
C HIS A 155 8.23 9.61 -2.64
N THR A 156 7.64 10.40 -1.73
CA THR A 156 8.28 10.77 -0.45
C THR A 156 8.46 9.54 0.46
N ASP A 157 9.21 9.66 1.57
CA ASP A 157 9.54 8.49 2.41
C ASP A 157 8.29 7.87 3.07
N LEU A 158 7.33 8.70 3.45
CA LEU A 158 6.04 8.22 3.98
C LEU A 158 5.21 7.55 2.87
N ALA A 159 5.11 8.17 1.69
CA ALA A 159 4.40 7.59 0.56
C ALA A 159 5.03 6.28 0.09
N LEU A 160 6.36 6.19 0.08
CA LEU A 160 7.09 4.98 -0.25
C LEU A 160 6.82 3.84 0.76
N SER A 161 6.60 4.16 2.04
CA SER A 161 6.15 3.16 3.02
C SER A 161 4.79 2.57 2.66
N ALA A 162 3.84 3.38 2.19
CA ALA A 162 2.53 2.90 1.76
C ALA A 162 2.62 2.15 0.44
N LEU A 163 3.39 2.65 -0.53
CA LEU A 163 3.60 2.01 -1.83
C LEU A 163 4.26 0.63 -1.68
N TYR A 164 5.28 0.52 -0.82
CA TYR A 164 5.91 -0.77 -0.49
C TYR A 164 4.88 -1.76 0.07
N ASN A 165 4.07 -1.32 1.05
CA ASN A 165 3.05 -2.18 1.66
C ASN A 165 1.99 -2.62 0.63
N LEU A 166 1.46 -1.69 -0.16
CA LEU A 166 0.50 -1.99 -1.22
C LEU A 166 1.05 -2.98 -2.24
N THR A 167 2.31 -2.81 -2.65
CA THR A 167 2.98 -3.71 -3.60
C THR A 167 3.04 -5.14 -3.07
N HIS A 168 3.45 -5.31 -1.81
CA HIS A 168 3.57 -6.64 -1.19
C HIS A 168 2.20 -7.27 -0.92
N THR A 169 1.24 -6.49 -0.43
CA THR A 169 -0.10 -6.95 -0.08
C THR A 169 -0.91 -7.34 -1.32
N SER A 170 -0.79 -6.57 -2.42
CA SER A 170 -1.49 -6.87 -3.68
C SER A 170 -0.73 -7.83 -4.60
N GLY A 171 0.55 -8.09 -4.32
CA GLY A 171 1.44 -8.82 -5.22
C GLY A 171 1.79 -8.07 -6.51
N SER A 172 1.48 -6.77 -6.60
CA SER A 172 1.64 -5.98 -7.83
C SER A 172 2.11 -4.55 -7.55
N LEU A 173 3.22 -4.18 -8.18
CA LEU A 173 3.67 -2.79 -8.21
C LEU A 173 2.74 -1.93 -9.07
N VAL A 174 2.21 -2.49 -10.16
CA VAL A 174 1.30 -1.78 -11.06
C VAL A 174 0.00 -1.40 -10.33
N ILE A 175 -0.59 -2.32 -9.55
CA ILE A 175 -1.76 -1.99 -8.70
C ILE A 175 -1.40 -0.88 -7.70
N ALA A 176 -0.26 -1.00 -7.02
CA ALA A 176 0.16 -0.01 -6.02
C ALA A 176 0.35 1.39 -6.61
N LEU A 177 0.97 1.50 -7.80
CA LEU A 177 1.12 2.76 -8.52
C LEU A 177 -0.24 3.29 -9.02
N ALA A 178 -1.13 2.43 -9.49
CA ALA A 178 -2.47 2.83 -9.90
C ALA A 178 -3.29 3.40 -8.73
N VAL A 179 -3.15 2.84 -7.54
CA VAL A 179 -3.72 3.41 -6.30
C VAL A 179 -3.08 4.76 -5.98
N ALA A 180 -1.74 4.86 -6.03
CA ALA A 180 -1.02 6.09 -5.71
C ALA A 180 -1.39 7.26 -6.63
N GLU A 181 -1.69 6.99 -7.89
CA GLU A 181 -2.15 8.01 -8.85
C GLU A 181 -3.68 8.22 -8.85
N GLY A 182 -4.44 7.46 -8.06
CA GLY A 182 -5.90 7.55 -7.99
C GLY A 182 -6.62 6.94 -9.20
N ARG A 183 -5.93 6.10 -9.99
CA ARG A 183 -6.48 5.33 -11.11
C ARG A 183 -7.35 4.16 -10.63
N LEU A 184 -7.07 3.63 -9.44
CA LEU A 184 -7.86 2.63 -8.74
C LEU A 184 -8.31 3.15 -7.38
N THR A 185 -9.56 2.84 -7.01
CA THR A 185 -10.02 2.95 -5.62
C THR A 185 -9.51 1.77 -4.80
N SER A 186 -9.66 1.81 -3.47
CA SER A 186 -9.27 0.68 -2.61
C SER A 186 -10.06 -0.58 -2.94
N GLU A 187 -11.34 -0.46 -3.28
CA GLU A 187 -12.17 -1.58 -3.71
C GLU A 187 -11.71 -2.13 -5.06
N GLY A 188 -11.41 -1.26 -6.03
CA GLY A 188 -10.90 -1.66 -7.34
C GLY A 188 -9.55 -2.37 -7.24
N ALA A 189 -8.64 -1.86 -6.41
CA ALA A 189 -7.34 -2.49 -6.16
C ALA A 189 -7.48 -3.84 -5.45
N SER A 190 -8.38 -3.95 -4.47
CA SER A 190 -8.63 -5.22 -3.77
C SER A 190 -9.23 -6.27 -4.71
N ALA A 191 -10.18 -5.87 -5.56
CA ALA A 191 -10.77 -6.76 -6.56
C ALA A 191 -9.73 -7.22 -7.58
N ALA A 192 -8.87 -6.32 -8.07
CA ALA A 192 -7.81 -6.65 -9.00
C ALA A 192 -6.76 -7.60 -8.38
N ALA A 193 -6.38 -7.38 -7.12
CA ALA A 193 -5.39 -8.19 -6.43
C ALA A 193 -5.87 -9.61 -6.10
N GLN A 194 -7.19 -9.83 -6.02
CA GLN A 194 -7.79 -11.08 -5.55
C GLN A 194 -8.68 -11.77 -6.60
N VAL A 195 -8.45 -11.48 -7.89
CA VAL A 195 -9.27 -12.03 -9.00
C VAL A 195 -9.34 -13.56 -8.92
N ASP A 196 -8.20 -14.21 -8.68
CA ASP A 196 -8.12 -15.66 -8.67
C ASP A 196 -8.85 -16.24 -7.46
N GLU A 197 -8.66 -15.69 -6.27
CA GLU A 197 -9.33 -16.13 -5.05
C GLU A 197 -10.84 -15.94 -5.14
N LEU A 198 -11.30 -14.77 -5.62
CA LEU A 198 -12.73 -14.48 -5.78
C LEU A 198 -13.39 -15.45 -6.76
N TYR A 199 -12.67 -15.80 -7.83
CA TYR A 199 -13.13 -16.78 -8.80
C TYR A 199 -13.26 -18.19 -8.21
N GLN A 200 -12.33 -18.60 -7.33
CA GLN A 200 -12.41 -19.89 -6.63
C GLN A 200 -13.60 -19.95 -5.69
N VAL A 201 -13.84 -18.87 -4.93
CA VAL A 201 -14.97 -18.76 -4.00
C VAL A 201 -16.32 -18.93 -4.71
N GLU A 202 -16.49 -18.31 -5.87
CA GLU A 202 -17.74 -18.41 -6.65
C GLU A 202 -18.07 -19.87 -7.02
N ARG A 203 -17.06 -20.71 -7.19
CA ARG A 203 -17.21 -22.07 -7.73
C ARG A 203 -17.23 -23.16 -6.69
N TRP A 204 -16.41 -23.01 -5.66
CA TRP A 204 -16.17 -24.07 -4.69
C TRP A 204 -16.62 -23.69 -3.29
N GLY A 205 -17.20 -22.50 -3.15
CA GLY A 205 -17.52 -21.93 -1.86
C GLY A 205 -16.27 -21.41 -1.17
N ASP A 206 -16.50 -20.76 -0.05
CA ASP A 206 -15.46 -20.08 0.72
C ASP A 206 -15.08 -20.88 1.96
N ASP A 207 -13.91 -20.60 2.52
CA ASP A 207 -13.51 -21.12 3.82
C ASP A 207 -13.17 -19.97 4.79
N PRO A 208 -13.39 -20.16 6.12
CA PRO A 208 -13.20 -19.08 7.08
C PRO A 208 -11.78 -18.50 7.14
N LEU A 209 -10.75 -19.28 6.81
CA LEU A 209 -9.37 -18.80 6.81
C LEU A 209 -9.09 -17.96 5.55
N ALA A 210 -9.58 -18.38 4.39
CA ALA A 210 -9.50 -17.60 3.16
C ALA A 210 -10.26 -16.28 3.27
N VAL A 211 -11.48 -16.27 3.85
CA VAL A 211 -12.21 -15.03 4.15
C VAL A 211 -11.37 -14.07 4.98
N LYS A 212 -10.82 -14.56 6.09
CA LYS A 212 -10.03 -13.74 7.00
C LYS A 212 -8.78 -13.18 6.33
N HIS A 213 -8.13 -13.97 5.46
CA HIS A 213 -6.99 -13.51 4.67
C HIS A 213 -7.38 -12.39 3.71
N ARG A 214 -8.42 -12.61 2.90
CA ARG A 214 -8.93 -11.63 1.93
C ARG A 214 -9.39 -10.32 2.58
N ASP A 215 -10.08 -10.42 3.71
CA ASP A 215 -10.46 -9.25 4.52
C ASP A 215 -9.24 -8.50 5.04
N GLY A 216 -8.18 -9.21 5.42
CA GLY A 216 -6.90 -8.62 5.82
C GLY A 216 -6.24 -7.86 4.68
N VAL A 217 -6.15 -8.48 3.50
CA VAL A 217 -5.62 -7.86 2.27
C VAL A 217 -6.41 -6.60 1.92
N ALA A 218 -7.75 -6.67 1.92
CA ALA A 218 -8.60 -5.51 1.62
C ALA A 218 -8.41 -4.36 2.63
N LYS A 219 -8.30 -4.68 3.93
CA LYS A 219 -8.03 -3.67 4.98
C LYS A 219 -6.66 -3.00 4.83
N ASP A 220 -5.63 -3.78 4.49
CA ASP A 220 -4.29 -3.24 4.28
C ASP A 220 -4.24 -2.37 3.00
N ILE A 221 -4.93 -2.78 1.92
CA ILE A 221 -5.08 -1.97 0.71
C ILE A 221 -5.84 -0.67 1.00
N ASP A 222 -6.94 -0.73 1.75
CA ASP A 222 -7.70 0.44 2.16
C ASP A 222 -6.84 1.41 2.98
N ALA A 223 -6.10 0.90 3.97
CA ALA A 223 -5.21 1.72 4.77
C ALA A 223 -4.11 2.39 3.94
N GLY A 224 -3.46 1.65 3.03
CA GLY A 224 -2.44 2.21 2.13
C GLY A 224 -3.01 3.27 1.19
N THR A 225 -4.20 3.02 0.62
CA THR A 225 -4.92 3.96 -0.24
C THR A 225 -5.26 5.25 0.51
N ARG A 226 -5.88 5.11 1.69
CA ARG A 226 -6.24 6.24 2.56
C ARG A 226 -5.00 7.03 2.99
N PHE A 227 -3.91 6.34 3.33
CA PHE A 227 -2.65 6.99 3.73
C PHE A 227 -2.09 7.84 2.60
N LEU A 228 -2.03 7.33 1.36
CA LEU A 228 -1.58 8.06 0.19
C LEU A 228 -2.48 9.26 -0.14
N ALA A 229 -3.80 9.11 0.01
CA ALA A 229 -4.74 10.21 -0.19
C ALA A 229 -4.54 11.34 0.85
N LEU A 230 -4.33 10.99 2.12
CA LEU A 230 -4.12 11.94 3.22
C LEU A 230 -2.77 12.67 3.15
N LEU A 231 -1.80 12.14 2.40
CA LEU A 231 -0.56 12.83 2.10
C LEU A 231 -0.73 13.94 1.05
N GLU A 232 -1.86 13.98 0.34
CA GLU A 232 -2.17 15.03 -0.64
C GLU A 232 -1.02 15.20 -1.66
N ARG A 233 -0.47 16.42 -1.82
CA ARG A 233 0.66 16.71 -2.71
C ARG A 233 2.01 16.27 -2.12
N GLU A 234 2.11 16.15 -0.79
CA GLU A 234 3.31 15.73 -0.06
C GLU A 234 3.65 14.25 -0.25
N ARG A 235 2.87 13.52 -1.07
CA ARG A 235 3.15 12.13 -1.44
C ARG A 235 4.27 12.00 -2.47
N LEU A 236 4.50 13.02 -3.30
CA LEU A 236 5.55 13.04 -4.32
C LEU A 236 6.67 13.99 -3.92
N ARG A 237 7.88 13.69 -4.39
CA ARG A 237 9.05 14.57 -4.30
C ARG A 237 8.94 15.57 -5.46
N GLY A 238 8.53 16.80 -5.17
CA GLY A 238 8.38 17.87 -6.17
C GLY A 238 7.24 18.80 -5.85
#